data_AF-A0AA46SHV4-F1
#
_entry.id   AF-A0AA46SHV4-F1
#
_cell.length_a   1.000
_cell.length_b   1.000
_cell.length_c   1.000
_cell.angle_alpha   90.00
_cell.angle_beta   90.00
_cell.angle_gamma   90.00
#
_symmetry.space_group_name_H-M   'P 1'
#
loop_
_entity.id
_entity.type
_entity.pdbx_description
1 polymer ?
#
loop_
_entity_poly.entity_id
_entity_poly.type
_entity_poly.pdbx_seq_one_letter_code
_entity_poly.pdbx_strand_id
1 'polypeptide(L)'
;MQKVTDRDIKKLSRAITKKHIPANYNILKYYDMDIKEIITGIQCPACSRFSMKRVRGTRKCSSCQSADKEAHIRTLHDYLLLISSSITNQQFREFTHLSSSNIAKKLLTGMKLPYSGSFKDRSCQLSADFFEGLHFTGRK
;
A
#
# COMPACT_ATOMS: atom_id res chain seq x y z
N MET A 1 -14.22 37.70 -23.82
CA MET A 1 -13.89 36.47 -23.06
C MET A 1 -13.84 35.30 -24.02
N GLN A 2 -12.72 34.59 -24.08
CA GLN A 2 -12.55 33.45 -25.00
C GLN A 2 -13.33 32.25 -24.45
N LYS A 3 -14.30 31.72 -25.21
CA LYS A 3 -15.10 30.55 -24.79
C LYS A 3 -14.32 29.28 -25.10
N VAL A 4 -14.06 28.48 -24.06
CA VAL A 4 -13.50 27.11 -24.19
C VAL A 4 -14.60 26.19 -24.70
N THR A 5 -14.30 25.40 -25.74
CA THR A 5 -15.25 24.46 -26.34
C THR A 5 -15.00 23.03 -25.87
N ASP A 6 -15.99 22.14 -26.00
CA ASP A 6 -15.82 20.70 -25.72
C ASP A 6 -14.69 20.06 -26.54
N ARG A 7 -14.44 20.59 -27.74
CA ARG A 7 -13.33 20.15 -28.59
C ARG A 7 -11.98 20.48 -27.95
N ASP A 8 -11.88 21.64 -27.32
CA ASP A 8 -10.68 22.09 -26.62
C ASP A 8 -10.45 21.25 -25.35
N ILE A 9 -11.51 20.93 -24.60
CA ILE A 9 -11.44 20.03 -23.45
C ILE A 9 -10.98 18.63 -23.88
N LYS A 10 -11.54 18.06 -24.96
CA LYS A 10 -11.12 16.76 -25.48
C LYS A 10 -9.66 16.76 -25.96
N LYS A 11 -9.22 17.84 -26.62
CA LYS A 11 -7.82 18.00 -27.03
C LYS A 11 -6.88 18.05 -25.82
N LEU A 12 -7.23 18.84 -24.81
CA LEU A 12 -6.46 18.96 -23.57
C LEU A 12 -6.38 17.62 -22.82
N SER A 13 -7.51 16.93 -22.66
CA SER A 13 -7.57 15.61 -22.00
C SER A 13 -6.63 14.60 -22.67
N ARG A 14 -6.66 14.52 -24.01
CA ARG A 14 -5.75 13.65 -24.77
C ARG A 14 -4.29 14.06 -24.59
N ALA A 15 -4.00 15.37 -24.59
CA ALA A 15 -2.65 15.88 -24.42
C ALA A 15 -2.08 15.56 -23.02
N ILE A 16 -2.89 15.74 -21.98
CA ILE A 16 -2.51 15.38 -20.60
C ILE A 16 -2.26 13.88 -20.52
N THR A 17 -3.20 13.04 -20.98
CA THR A 17 -3.06 11.58 -20.93
C THR A 17 -1.82 11.09 -21.69
N LYS A 18 -1.56 11.66 -22.87
CA LYS A 18 -0.40 11.28 -23.71
C LYS A 18 0.95 11.69 -23.10
N LYS A 19 0.98 12.81 -22.37
CA LYS A 19 2.21 13.34 -21.76
C LYS A 19 2.37 12.98 -20.28
N HIS A 20 1.36 12.36 -19.68
CA HIS A 20 1.42 11.91 -18.29
C HIS A 20 2.45 10.78 -18.18
N ILE A 21 3.41 10.96 -17.29
CA ILE A 21 4.39 9.95 -16.93
C ILE A 21 4.19 9.71 -15.44
N PRO A 22 3.80 8.48 -15.02
CA PRO A 22 3.71 8.15 -13.61
C PRO A 22 5.04 8.42 -12.91
N ALA A 23 4.97 8.98 -11.70
CA ALA A 23 6.15 9.20 -10.89
C ALA A 23 6.85 7.85 -10.63
N ASN A 24 8.09 7.71 -11.09
CA ASN A 24 8.93 6.54 -10.87
C ASN A 24 10.27 6.98 -10.26
N TYR A 25 10.19 7.63 -9.10
CA TYR A 25 11.35 8.03 -8.32
C TYR A 25 11.20 7.51 -6.89
N ASN A 26 12.33 7.23 -6.25
CA ASN A 26 12.34 6.85 -4.83
C ASN A 26 12.01 8.11 -4.01
N ILE A 27 10.82 8.13 -3.40
CA ILE A 27 10.31 9.31 -2.67
C ILE A 27 11.20 9.68 -1.48
N LEU A 28 11.78 8.68 -0.80
CA LEU A 28 12.68 8.90 0.33
C LEU A 28 13.95 9.63 -0.13
N LYS A 29 14.54 9.19 -1.24
CA LYS A 29 15.72 9.87 -1.83
C LYS A 29 15.40 11.28 -2.32
N TYR A 30 14.21 11.49 -2.88
CA TYR A 30 13.81 12.80 -3.39
C TYR A 30 13.69 13.85 -2.28
N TYR A 31 13.22 13.44 -1.10
CA TYR A 31 13.06 14.30 0.07
C TYR A 31 14.19 14.17 1.11
N ASP A 32 15.27 13.45 0.79
CA ASP A 32 16.40 13.19 1.70
C ASP A 32 15.98 12.61 3.07
N MET A 33 15.02 11.67 3.05
CA MET A 33 14.51 10.99 4.25
C MET A 33 15.13 9.61 4.44
N ASP A 34 15.45 9.25 5.69
CA ASP A 34 15.83 7.88 6.06
C ASP A 34 14.56 7.02 6.20
N ILE A 35 14.62 5.77 5.76
CA ILE A 35 13.53 4.80 5.96
C ILE A 35 13.12 4.65 7.44
N LYS A 36 14.05 4.92 8.37
CA LYS A 36 13.80 4.90 9.82
C LYS A 36 12.86 6.02 10.30
N GLU A 37 12.71 7.09 9.52
CA GLU A 37 11.80 8.20 9.84
C GLU A 37 10.35 7.87 9.46
N ILE A 38 10.14 6.82 8.66
CA ILE A 38 8.80 6.35 8.30
C ILE A 38 8.15 5.67 9.50
N ILE A 39 6.97 6.17 9.86
CA ILE A 39 6.11 5.54 10.86
C ILE A 39 5.64 4.19 10.30
N THR A 40 6.07 3.11 10.95
CA THR A 40 5.69 1.74 10.62
C THR A 40 4.56 1.24 11.53
N GLY A 41 3.91 0.16 11.11
CA GLY A 41 2.74 -0.42 11.75
C GLY A 41 1.50 -0.31 10.86
N ILE A 42 0.38 -0.86 11.32
CA ILE A 42 -0.88 -0.82 10.57
C ILE A 42 -1.68 0.41 11.02
N GLN A 43 -1.88 1.36 10.09
CA GLN A 43 -2.68 2.55 10.33
C GLN A 43 -4.18 2.22 10.45
N CYS A 44 -4.83 2.81 11.45
CA CYS A 44 -6.27 2.77 11.60
C CYS A 44 -6.94 3.78 10.67
N PRO A 45 -7.84 3.38 9.76
CA PRO A 45 -8.53 4.34 8.90
C PRO A 45 -9.52 5.25 9.62
N ALA A 46 -10.01 4.84 10.80
CA ALA A 46 -10.99 5.62 11.54
C ALA A 46 -10.38 6.76 12.37
N CYS A 47 -9.12 6.61 12.81
CA CYS A 47 -8.48 7.60 13.69
C CYS A 47 -7.02 7.93 13.32
N SER A 48 -6.53 7.42 12.19
CA SER A 48 -5.19 7.63 11.62
C SER A 48 -4.00 7.21 12.49
N ARG A 49 -4.25 6.54 13.63
CA ARG A 49 -3.21 6.03 14.54
C ARG A 49 -2.69 4.68 14.07
N PHE A 50 -1.38 4.46 14.19
CA PHE A 50 -0.70 3.20 13.88
C PHE A 50 -0.80 2.17 15.03
N SER A 51 -2.03 1.96 15.50
CA SER A 51 -2.31 1.17 16.70
C SER A 51 -3.20 -0.05 16.43
N MET A 52 -3.25 -0.53 15.18
CA MET A 52 -4.05 -1.70 14.84
C MET A 52 -3.30 -2.99 15.18
N LYS A 53 -3.94 -3.85 15.98
CA LYS A 53 -3.39 -5.16 16.38
C LYS A 53 -4.25 -6.28 15.84
N ARG A 54 -3.66 -7.45 15.63
CA ARG A 54 -4.40 -8.64 15.23
C ARG A 54 -5.27 -9.15 16.38
N VAL A 55 -6.58 -9.27 16.15
CA VAL A 55 -7.54 -9.88 17.09
C VAL A 55 -8.46 -10.81 16.30
N ARG A 56 -8.50 -12.12 16.65
CA ARG A 56 -9.44 -13.11 16.08
C ARG A 56 -9.64 -13.04 14.54
N GLY A 57 -8.57 -12.93 13.76
CA GLY A 57 -8.72 -12.83 12.29
C GLY A 57 -8.72 -11.42 11.73
N THR A 58 -9.17 -10.41 12.47
CA THR A 58 -9.24 -9.00 12.04
C THR A 58 -8.06 -8.17 12.55
N ARG A 59 -7.97 -6.90 12.15
CA ARG A 59 -7.15 -5.87 12.80
C ARG A 59 -8.06 -4.97 13.60
N LYS A 60 -7.84 -4.84 14.91
CA LYS A 60 -8.60 -3.96 15.80
C LYS A 60 -7.70 -2.83 16.29
N CYS A 61 -8.17 -1.60 16.17
CA CYS A 61 -7.47 -0.43 16.69
C CYS A 61 -7.57 -0.40 18.22
N SER A 62 -6.44 -0.30 18.93
CA SER A 62 -6.47 -0.15 20.39
C SER A 62 -6.91 1.24 20.85
N SER A 63 -6.90 2.23 19.96
CA SER A 63 -7.25 3.63 20.29
C SER A 63 -8.75 3.91 20.16
N CYS A 64 -9.36 3.54 19.03
CA CYS A 64 -10.78 3.83 18.75
C CYS A 64 -11.66 2.57 18.61
N GLN A 65 -11.09 1.38 18.84
CA GLN A 65 -11.78 0.08 18.77
C GLN A 65 -12.33 -0.34 17.39
N SER A 66 -12.17 0.47 16.34
CA SER A 66 -12.56 0.11 14.97
C SER A 66 -11.84 -1.17 14.52
N ALA A 67 -12.55 -2.04 13.81
CA ALA A 67 -11.99 -3.27 13.26
C ALA A 67 -11.95 -3.22 11.73
N ASP A 68 -10.90 -3.77 11.15
CA ASP A 68 -10.71 -3.79 9.71
C ASP A 68 -9.94 -5.06 9.28
N LYS A 69 -10.53 -5.83 8.37
CA LYS A 69 -9.91 -7.07 7.90
C LYS A 69 -8.82 -6.81 6.86
N GLU A 70 -8.88 -5.68 6.15
CA GLU A 70 -8.07 -5.34 4.99
C GLU A 70 -7.05 -4.23 5.27
N ALA A 71 -6.97 -3.73 6.51
CA ALA A 71 -5.96 -2.74 6.89
C ALA A 71 -4.52 -3.15 6.53
N HIS A 72 -4.20 -4.44 6.63
CA HIS A 72 -2.89 -4.96 6.22
C HIS A 72 -2.62 -4.83 4.71
N ILE A 73 -3.65 -4.85 3.86
CA ILE A 73 -3.54 -4.68 2.40
C ILE A 73 -3.19 -3.23 2.09
N ARG A 74 -3.87 -2.28 2.74
CA ARG A 74 -3.55 -0.84 2.58
C ARG A 74 -2.16 -0.50 3.07
N THR A 75 -1.75 -1.03 4.22
CA THR A 75 -0.37 -0.89 4.69
C THR A 75 0.65 -1.42 3.68
N LEU A 76 0.32 -2.48 2.94
CA LEU A 76 1.19 -3.00 1.88
C LEU A 76 1.23 -2.10 0.64
N HIS A 77 0.11 -1.45 0.31
CA HIS A 77 0.06 -0.43 -0.73
C HIS A 77 0.90 0.79 -0.34
N ASP A 78 0.84 1.23 0.92
CA ASP A 78 1.70 2.31 1.42
C ASP A 78 3.19 1.93 1.31
N TYR A 79 3.54 0.69 1.63
CA TYR A 79 4.90 0.18 1.44
C TYR A 79 5.35 0.25 -0.03
N LEU A 80 4.47 -0.11 -0.98
CA LEU A 80 4.75 0.00 -2.41
C LEU A 80 5.05 1.45 -2.80
N LEU A 81 4.24 2.40 -2.34
CA LEU A 81 4.36 3.82 -2.69
C LEU A 81 5.59 4.48 -2.06
N LEU A 82 5.98 4.05 -0.86
CA LEU A 82 7.03 4.71 -0.07
C LEU A 82 8.40 4.04 -0.19
N ILE A 83 8.45 2.72 -0.32
CA ILE A 83 9.67 1.94 -0.07
C ILE A 83 10.10 1.13 -1.29
N SER A 84 9.30 0.15 -1.72
CA SER A 84 9.72 -0.79 -2.76
C SER A 84 8.57 -1.55 -3.40
N SER A 85 8.72 -1.89 -4.68
CA SER A 85 7.84 -2.79 -5.43
C SER A 85 8.02 -4.27 -5.09
N SER A 86 8.86 -4.62 -4.11
CA SER A 86 9.01 -5.99 -3.66
C SER A 86 9.15 -6.09 -2.15
N ILE A 87 8.65 -7.18 -1.58
CA ILE A 87 8.63 -7.35 -0.13
C ILE A 87 8.81 -8.83 0.26
N THR A 88 9.75 -9.06 1.17
CA THR A 88 9.94 -10.36 1.82
C THR A 88 9.00 -10.51 3.02
N ASN A 89 8.84 -11.74 3.52
CA ASN A 89 8.11 -11.98 4.76
C ASN A 89 8.69 -11.20 5.95
N GLN A 90 10.01 -11.10 6.02
CA GLN A 90 10.72 -10.36 7.07
C GLN A 90 10.39 -8.88 7.01
N GLN A 91 10.57 -8.25 5.84
CA GLN A 91 10.24 -6.82 5.65
C GLN A 91 8.76 -6.54 5.94
N PHE A 92 7.85 -7.42 5.50
CA PHE A 92 6.43 -7.27 5.80
C PHE A 92 6.15 -7.27 7.30
N ARG A 93 6.80 -8.16 8.07
CA ARG A 93 6.66 -8.20 9.53
C ARG A 93 7.22 -6.96 10.19
N GLU A 94 8.42 -6.53 9.79
CA GLU A 94 9.09 -5.35 10.32
C GLU A 94 8.25 -4.10 10.04
N PHE A 95 7.69 -3.98 8.84
CA PHE A 95 6.84 -2.84 8.46
C PHE A 95 5.46 -2.85 9.12
N THR A 96 4.85 -4.02 9.37
CA THR A 96 3.49 -4.14 9.94
C THR A 96 3.45 -4.44 11.44
N HIS A 97 4.62 -4.65 12.06
CA HIS A 97 4.80 -5.12 13.44
C HIS A 97 4.11 -6.47 13.74
N LEU A 98 4.03 -7.35 12.74
CA LEU A 98 3.56 -8.72 12.93
C LEU A 98 4.67 -9.60 13.50
N SER A 99 4.45 -10.18 14.67
CA SER A 99 5.43 -11.06 15.32
C SER A 99 5.56 -12.44 14.63
N SER A 100 4.47 -12.97 14.07
CA SER A 100 4.43 -14.33 13.52
C SER A 100 4.76 -14.37 12.02
N SER A 101 5.84 -15.06 11.66
CA SER A 101 6.22 -15.36 10.27
C SER A 101 5.13 -16.15 9.53
N ASN A 102 4.49 -17.10 10.21
CA ASN A 102 3.39 -17.91 9.65
C ASN A 102 2.17 -17.06 9.31
N ILE A 103 1.80 -16.11 10.18
CA ILE A 103 0.69 -15.20 9.92
C ILE A 103 1.04 -14.28 8.75
N ALA A 104 2.25 -13.69 8.74
CA ALA A 104 2.73 -12.88 7.64
C ALA A 104 2.68 -13.65 6.31
N LYS A 105 3.16 -14.90 6.30
CA LYS A 105 3.14 -15.77 5.11
C LYS A 105 1.71 -15.99 4.64
N LYS A 106 0.79 -16.34 5.56
CA LYS A 106 -0.62 -16.58 5.24
C LYS A 106 -1.29 -15.35 4.60
N LEU A 107 -0.99 -14.15 5.10
CA LEU A 107 -1.54 -12.90 4.53
C LEU A 107 -0.98 -12.65 3.13
N LEU A 108 0.35 -12.70 2.98
CA LEU A 108 1.02 -12.50 1.69
C LEU A 108 0.52 -13.50 0.63
N THR A 109 0.39 -14.78 0.98
CA THR A 109 -0.14 -15.79 0.06
C THR A 109 -1.64 -15.63 -0.18
N GLY A 110 -2.39 -15.16 0.82
CA GLY A 110 -3.84 -14.94 0.71
C GLY A 110 -4.20 -13.83 -0.29
N MET A 111 -3.30 -12.84 -0.45
CA MET A 111 -3.42 -11.79 -1.47
C MET A 111 -3.09 -12.26 -2.89
N LYS A 112 -2.61 -13.51 -3.07
CA LYS A 112 -2.25 -14.08 -4.38
C LYS A 112 -1.26 -13.21 -5.18
N LEU A 113 -0.34 -12.55 -4.48
CA LEU A 113 0.70 -11.74 -5.09
C LEU A 113 1.67 -12.62 -5.90
N PRO A 114 2.13 -12.16 -7.08
CA PRO A 114 3.24 -12.81 -7.78
C PRO A 114 4.48 -12.80 -6.88
N TYR A 115 5.31 -13.84 -6.99
CA TYR A 115 6.52 -13.95 -6.19
C TYR A 115 7.67 -14.53 -7.01
N SER A 116 8.88 -14.19 -6.60
CA SER A 116 10.12 -14.80 -7.06
C SER A 116 10.82 -15.49 -5.89
N GLY A 117 11.70 -16.46 -6.19
CA GLY A 117 12.42 -17.24 -5.18
C GLY A 117 11.59 -18.41 -4.60
N SER A 118 12.29 -19.34 -3.96
CA SER A 118 11.70 -20.64 -3.56
C SER A 118 11.59 -20.80 -2.05
N PHE A 119 12.51 -20.20 -1.27
CA PHE A 119 12.64 -20.46 0.16
C PHE A 119 12.78 -19.17 0.97
N LYS A 120 13.95 -18.95 1.59
CA LYS A 120 14.24 -17.77 2.43
C LYS A 120 14.38 -16.48 1.63
N ASP A 121 14.69 -16.64 0.35
CA ASP A 121 14.83 -15.59 -0.67
C ASP A 121 13.50 -15.22 -1.32
N ARG A 122 12.37 -15.85 -0.92
CA ARG A 122 11.07 -15.54 -1.51
C ARG A 122 10.70 -14.07 -1.29
N SER A 123 10.49 -13.36 -2.39
CA SER A 123 10.02 -11.98 -2.42
C SER A 123 8.71 -11.87 -3.20
N CYS A 124 7.70 -11.24 -2.60
CA CYS A 124 6.43 -10.94 -3.26
C CYS A 124 6.58 -9.63 -4.03
N GLN A 125 6.10 -9.61 -5.27
CA GLN A 125 6.07 -8.44 -6.13
C GLN A 125 4.77 -7.65 -5.89
N LEU A 126 4.90 -6.34 -5.77
CA LEU A 126 3.83 -5.37 -5.54
C LEU A 126 3.71 -4.51 -6.79
N SER A 127 2.51 -4.40 -7.36
CA SER A 127 2.23 -3.55 -8.51
C SER A 127 1.02 -2.66 -8.24
N ALA A 128 1.00 -1.45 -8.82
CA ALA A 128 -0.13 -0.54 -8.71
C ALA A 128 -1.42 -1.19 -9.22
N ASP A 129 -1.35 -1.87 -10.37
CA ASP A 129 -2.47 -2.61 -10.98
C ASP A 129 -3.16 -3.58 -10.02
N PHE A 130 -2.40 -4.22 -9.13
CA PHE A 130 -2.96 -5.13 -8.13
C PHE A 130 -3.86 -4.39 -7.11
N PHE A 131 -3.44 -3.20 -6.68
CA PHE A 131 -4.15 -2.42 -5.67
C PHE A 131 -5.27 -1.56 -6.26
N GLU A 132 -5.18 -1.15 -7.52
CA GLU A 132 -6.25 -0.42 -8.22
C GLU A 132 -7.51 -1.28 -8.41
N GLY A 133 -7.36 -2.59 -8.60
CA GLY A 133 -8.48 -3.53 -8.66
C GLY A 133 -9.13 -3.83 -7.30
N LEU A 134 -8.45 -3.49 -6.20
CA LEU A 134 -8.99 -3.61 -4.85
C LEU A 134 -9.67 -2.29 -4.53
N HIS A 135 -10.92 -2.13 -4.95
CA HIS A 135 -11.77 -1.07 -4.40
C HIS A 135 -11.75 -1.22 -2.89
N PHE A 136 -10.99 -0.37 -2.19
CA PHE A 136 -10.98 -0.27 -0.74
C PHE A 136 -12.33 0.29 -0.32
N THR A 137 -13.37 -0.53 -0.41
CA THR A 137 -14.69 -0.18 0.07
C THR A 137 -14.53 -0.06 1.57
N GLY A 138 -14.42 1.17 2.05
CA GLY A 138 -14.61 1.51 3.44
C GLY A 138 -16.03 1.13 3.81
N ARG A 139 -16.29 -0.15 4.06
CA ARG A 139 -17.48 -0.58 4.79
C ARG A 139 -17.31 -0.06 6.21
N LYS A 140 -17.95 1.09 6.44
CA LYS A 140 -18.42 1.52 7.76
C LYS A 140 -19.19 0.38 8.42
#